data_AF-A0A8H6HWP4-F1
#
_entry.id   AF-A0A8H6HWP4-F1
#
_cell.length_a   1.000
_cell.length_b   1.000
_cell.length_c   1.000
_cell.angle_alpha   90.00
_cell.angle_beta   90.00
_cell.angle_gamma   90.00
#
_symmetry.space_group_name_H-M   'P 1'
#
loop_
_entity.id
_entity.type
_entity.pdbx_description
1 polymer ?
#
loop_
_entity_poly.entity_id
_entity_poly.type
_entity_poly.pdbx_seq_one_letter_code
_entity_poly.pdbx_strand_id
1 'polypeptide(L)'
;MHRYPTRRYDEGLHLDADFEDMEAASSPGHGQRSSSPAFWDASSEADGLPFASLPEYPEDVSDDEEYIEPGSERARRAGMSPEEKARLMLETLAEIPHFSLSTFLRTLFMSNSGDITKYTNRFLSEDSHISLMSVWLKENPSKKQVSKDARLSMQSWIITEAASICAKEASFLTDKASDGPFKSEAMHLRVPAHAVTVEIVKGFRIGGLLKMYERTLPSLQCILKAVINKDEKELNEKSRDPDHGRCLANSMLLNLRSRRTNLHASMNSLLLWDNRVPKRLVQAMNNFAVSASYPYQCRAIVALSKSSVLLARAAARDTSKIKLFPYDNFNWMKRTHEASVLHGSTQHDQVSALLVIIPPNGEAASNMTASEITDATKFEETEGTRHKLDPHKSLTDILPNSQDHRELRRNFVIQVARIIIDTIPSLSHLKARLPEFTDSDAIPTHKTEEYFLPTFDQEQGSTRGNITSP
;
A
#
# COMPACT_ATOMS: atom_id res chain seq x y z
N MET A 1 -29.15 -0.11 17.64
CA MET A 1 -27.88 -0.80 17.31
C MET A 1 -28.19 -2.10 16.60
N HIS A 2 -27.96 -2.19 15.30
CA HIS A 2 -28.14 -3.45 14.56
C HIS A 2 -26.94 -4.37 14.82
N ARG A 3 -27.20 -5.58 15.30
CA ARG A 3 -26.18 -6.63 15.46
C ARG A 3 -26.00 -7.34 14.12
N TYR A 4 -24.78 -7.36 13.59
CA TYR A 4 -24.44 -8.25 12.49
C TYR A 4 -24.48 -9.72 12.97
N PRO A 5 -25.00 -10.67 12.16
CA PRO A 5 -25.03 -12.08 12.52
C PRO A 5 -23.64 -12.71 12.37
N THR A 6 -22.88 -12.80 13.47
CA THR A 6 -21.72 -13.68 13.54
C THR A 6 -22.19 -15.13 13.60
N ARG A 7 -21.92 -15.93 12.55
CA ARG A 7 -22.12 -17.39 12.61
C ARG A 7 -21.30 -17.97 13.76
N ARG A 8 -21.95 -18.69 14.68
CA ARG A 8 -21.25 -19.62 15.58
C ARG A 8 -20.78 -20.80 14.75
N TYR A 9 -19.51 -21.17 14.91
CA TYR A 9 -19.02 -22.50 14.60
C TYR A 9 -18.79 -23.21 15.93
N ASP A 10 -19.83 -23.90 16.39
CA ASP A 10 -19.72 -24.95 17.39
C ASP A 10 -19.78 -26.27 16.61
N GLU A 11 -18.63 -26.81 16.18
CA GLU A 11 -18.49 -28.23 15.80
C GLU A 11 -17.00 -28.63 15.66
N GLY A 12 -16.73 -29.93 15.75
CA GLY A 12 -15.43 -30.47 16.16
C GLY A 12 -14.29 -30.34 15.15
N LEU A 13 -13.07 -30.31 15.68
CA LEU A 13 -11.85 -30.59 14.93
C LEU A 13 -11.84 -32.07 14.51
N HIS A 14 -12.21 -32.36 13.26
CA HIS A 14 -11.70 -33.52 12.55
C HIS A 14 -10.54 -33.07 11.65
N LEU A 15 -9.36 -33.62 11.95
CA LEU A 15 -8.20 -33.61 11.08
C LEU A 15 -8.28 -34.88 10.24
N ASP A 16 -8.31 -34.74 8.92
CA ASP A 16 -7.89 -35.81 8.00
C ASP A 16 -7.11 -35.19 6.84
N ALA A 17 -6.27 -36.02 6.24
CA ALA A 17 -5.22 -35.63 5.32
C ALA A 17 -5.66 -35.70 3.83
N ASP A 18 -4.66 -35.60 2.97
CA ASP A 18 -4.68 -35.89 1.53
C ASP A 18 -5.45 -34.91 0.63
N PHE A 19 -4.70 -34.28 -0.29
CA PHE A 19 -4.89 -34.45 -1.73
C PHE A 19 -3.71 -33.80 -2.48
N GLU A 20 -2.92 -34.64 -3.16
CA GLU A 20 -1.89 -34.22 -4.11
C GLU A 20 -2.48 -33.94 -5.50
N ASP A 21 -1.78 -33.10 -6.25
CA ASP A 21 -1.68 -32.95 -7.71
C ASP A 21 -2.79 -33.45 -8.65
N MET A 22 -3.18 -32.54 -9.56
CA MET A 22 -3.27 -32.92 -10.98
C MET A 22 -2.98 -31.73 -11.91
N GLU A 23 -1.89 -31.83 -12.67
CA GLU A 23 -1.64 -30.98 -13.83
C GLU A 23 -2.45 -31.44 -15.04
N ALA A 24 -2.97 -30.51 -15.83
CA ALA A 24 -3.19 -30.72 -17.27
C ALA A 24 -3.24 -29.37 -17.99
N ALA A 25 -2.34 -29.14 -18.94
CA ALA A 25 -2.30 -27.93 -19.75
C ALA A 25 -3.21 -28.02 -20.98
N SER A 26 -3.72 -26.89 -21.48
CA SER A 26 -3.39 -26.39 -22.83
C SER A 26 -4.23 -25.16 -23.26
N SER A 27 -3.51 -24.15 -23.78
CA SER A 27 -4.01 -23.11 -24.70
C SER A 27 -3.30 -23.35 -26.05
N PRO A 28 -3.83 -22.91 -27.21
CA PRO A 28 -3.74 -21.50 -27.67
C PRO A 28 -5.01 -21.02 -28.44
N GLY A 29 -5.17 -19.79 -28.91
CA GLY A 29 -4.38 -18.55 -28.83
C GLY A 29 -4.60 -17.63 -30.07
N HIS A 30 -4.57 -16.30 -29.87
CA HIS A 30 -4.62 -15.22 -30.91
C HIS A 30 -5.94 -15.08 -31.72
N GLY A 31 -6.33 -13.89 -32.23
CA GLY A 31 -5.79 -12.52 -32.09
C GLY A 31 -6.47 -11.54 -33.07
N GLN A 32 -6.18 -10.22 -32.94
CA GLN A 32 -6.55 -9.12 -33.88
C GLN A 32 -8.06 -8.79 -34.05
N ARG A 33 -8.48 -7.64 -34.61
CA ARG A 33 -8.06 -6.21 -34.51
C ARG A 33 -9.29 -5.33 -34.90
N SER A 34 -9.23 -4.03 -34.57
CA SER A 34 -10.25 -3.01 -34.90
C SER A 34 -10.50 -2.82 -36.41
N SER A 35 -11.73 -2.49 -36.80
CA SER A 35 -12.09 -1.70 -38.00
C SER A 35 -13.50 -1.11 -37.86
N SER A 36 -13.69 0.15 -38.29
CA SER A 36 -14.97 0.88 -38.26
C SER A 36 -15.91 0.49 -39.42
N PRO A 37 -17.24 0.71 -39.32
CA PRO A 37 -18.16 0.49 -40.43
C PRO A 37 -18.03 1.55 -41.53
N ALA A 38 -18.26 1.14 -42.78
CA ALA A 38 -18.17 1.99 -43.96
C ALA A 38 -19.37 2.94 -44.14
N PHE A 39 -19.12 4.00 -44.90
CA PHE A 39 -20.10 4.96 -45.40
C PHE A 39 -21.06 4.29 -46.38
N TRP A 40 -22.35 4.70 -46.39
CA TRP A 40 -23.34 4.11 -47.30
C TRP A 40 -23.19 4.67 -48.72
N ASP A 41 -23.15 3.75 -49.67
CA ASP A 41 -23.21 4.00 -51.11
C ASP A 41 -24.66 4.34 -51.51
N ALA A 42 -24.81 5.24 -52.47
CA ALA A 42 -26.09 5.72 -52.99
C ALA A 42 -26.00 5.99 -54.50
N SER A 43 -25.68 4.93 -55.26
CA SER A 43 -26.25 4.72 -56.59
C SER A 43 -27.75 4.37 -56.44
N SER A 44 -28.68 4.66 -57.36
CA SER A 44 -28.70 5.38 -58.65
C SER A 44 -30.17 5.83 -58.92
N GLU A 45 -30.62 6.49 -59.99
CA GLU A 45 -30.07 6.80 -61.32
C GLU A 45 -30.48 8.24 -61.72
N ALA A 46 -29.54 9.07 -62.22
CA ALA A 46 -29.84 10.38 -62.84
C ALA A 46 -28.67 10.92 -63.71
N ASP A 47 -27.94 10.03 -64.40
CA ASP A 47 -26.88 10.46 -65.32
C ASP A 47 -27.45 10.98 -66.64
N GLY A 48 -27.00 12.15 -67.07
CA GLY A 48 -26.75 12.40 -68.50
C GLY A 48 -27.82 13.07 -69.36
N LEU A 49 -28.81 13.80 -68.81
CA LEU A 49 -29.63 14.71 -69.62
C LEU A 49 -28.95 16.11 -69.76
N PRO A 50 -28.61 16.57 -70.98
CA PRO A 50 -28.14 17.93 -71.20
C PRO A 50 -29.21 18.96 -70.82
N PHE A 51 -28.81 20.06 -70.19
CA PHE A 51 -29.75 21.11 -69.74
C PHE A 51 -30.60 21.71 -70.88
N ALA A 52 -30.14 21.62 -72.12
CA ALA A 52 -30.85 22.07 -73.33
C ALA A 52 -31.93 21.09 -73.86
N SER A 53 -32.11 19.92 -73.25
CA SER A 53 -33.17 18.96 -73.60
C SER A 53 -34.27 18.85 -72.53
N LEU A 54 -34.32 19.79 -71.60
CA LEU A 54 -35.51 19.98 -70.75
C LEU A 54 -36.62 20.58 -71.64
N PRO A 55 -37.87 20.05 -71.58
CA PRO A 55 -38.98 20.67 -72.28
C PRO A 55 -39.15 22.12 -71.85
N GLU A 56 -39.36 23.02 -72.81
CA GLU A 56 -39.79 24.39 -72.50
C GLU A 56 -41.08 24.31 -71.68
N TYR A 57 -41.08 24.94 -70.51
CA TYR A 57 -42.27 25.00 -69.67
C TYR A 57 -43.39 25.68 -70.45
N PRO A 58 -44.64 25.18 -70.39
CA PRO A 58 -45.75 25.85 -71.06
C PRO A 58 -45.86 27.29 -70.54
N GLU A 59 -45.91 28.24 -71.47
CA GLU A 59 -46.00 29.67 -71.18
C GLU A 59 -47.17 29.97 -70.24
N ASP A 60 -46.99 30.93 -69.34
CA ASP A 60 -47.90 31.26 -68.25
C ASP A 60 -49.37 31.38 -68.72
N VAL A 61 -50.15 30.33 -68.45
CA VAL A 61 -51.61 30.41 -68.58
C VAL A 61 -52.11 31.15 -67.35
N SER A 62 -52.46 32.41 -67.59
CA SER A 62 -53.15 33.35 -66.71
C SER A 62 -54.17 32.75 -65.74
N ASP A 63 -54.25 33.38 -64.57
CA ASP A 63 -55.35 33.35 -63.61
C ASP A 63 -55.55 32.03 -62.83
N ASP A 64 -54.88 31.90 -61.68
CA ASP A 64 -55.50 31.65 -60.36
C ASP A 64 -54.48 31.17 -59.27
N GLU A 65 -53.50 32.01 -58.92
CA GLU A 65 -52.91 31.97 -57.57
C GLU A 65 -52.85 33.38 -56.97
N GLU A 66 -53.73 33.64 -56.00
CA GLU A 66 -53.72 34.86 -55.19
C GLU A 66 -52.41 34.92 -54.39
N TYR A 67 -51.47 35.77 -54.82
CA TYR A 67 -50.23 36.01 -54.09
C TYR A 67 -50.54 36.66 -52.73
N ILE A 68 -50.67 35.82 -51.70
CA ILE A 68 -50.79 36.26 -50.32
C ILE A 68 -49.45 36.86 -49.92
N GLU A 69 -49.38 38.20 -49.81
CA GLU A 69 -48.23 38.87 -49.21
C GLU A 69 -47.92 38.21 -47.84
N PRO A 70 -46.64 37.94 -47.51
CA PRO A 70 -46.27 37.39 -46.21
C PRO A 70 -46.54 38.40 -45.09
N GLY A 71 -47.79 38.41 -44.63
CA GLY A 71 -48.33 39.42 -43.73
C GLY A 71 -47.62 39.47 -42.38
N SER A 72 -46.92 40.58 -42.16
CA SER A 72 -46.20 40.99 -40.95
C SER A 72 -45.18 39.97 -40.42
N GLU A 73 -43.96 40.43 -40.13
CA GLU A 73 -42.96 39.67 -39.39
C GLU A 73 -43.61 38.89 -38.24
N ARG A 74 -43.74 37.56 -38.37
CA ARG A 74 -44.24 36.71 -37.29
C ARG A 74 -43.28 36.89 -36.13
N ALA A 75 -43.66 37.73 -35.17
CA ALA A 75 -42.88 37.99 -33.96
C ALA A 75 -42.49 36.64 -33.37
N ARG A 76 -41.20 36.30 -33.47
CA ARG A 76 -40.70 34.99 -33.03
C ARG A 76 -41.10 34.86 -31.58
N ARG A 77 -42.02 33.94 -31.28
CA ARG A 77 -42.46 33.68 -29.90
C ARG A 77 -41.20 33.55 -29.04
N ALA A 78 -41.13 34.33 -27.96
CA ALA A 78 -40.01 34.27 -27.04
C ALA A 78 -39.74 32.81 -26.68
N GLY A 79 -38.47 32.38 -26.78
CA GLY A 79 -38.13 30.98 -26.58
C GLY A 79 -38.55 30.53 -25.19
N MET A 80 -39.44 29.54 -25.10
CA MET A 80 -39.95 29.04 -23.81
C MET A 80 -38.79 28.73 -22.86
N SER A 81 -38.93 29.19 -21.62
CA SER A 81 -38.01 28.88 -20.54
C SER A 81 -37.95 27.36 -20.27
N PRO A 82 -36.88 26.85 -19.63
CA PRO A 82 -36.81 25.44 -19.24
C PRO A 82 -37.98 25.00 -18.35
N GLU A 83 -38.50 25.90 -17.50
CA GLU A 83 -39.64 25.63 -16.62
C GLU A 83 -40.97 25.54 -17.37
N GLU A 84 -41.20 26.42 -18.36
CA GLU A 84 -42.38 26.35 -19.23
C GLU A 84 -42.37 25.10 -20.11
N LYS A 85 -41.20 24.72 -20.64
CA LYS A 85 -41.00 23.46 -21.37
C LYS A 85 -41.28 22.24 -20.47
N ALA A 86 -40.78 22.26 -19.23
CA ALA A 86 -41.03 21.20 -18.27
C ALA A 86 -42.51 21.11 -17.89
N ARG A 87 -43.20 22.23 -17.70
CA ARG A 87 -44.65 22.28 -17.43
C ARG A 87 -45.46 21.71 -18.60
N LEU A 88 -45.22 22.20 -19.82
CA LEU A 88 -45.89 21.72 -21.03
C LEU A 88 -45.70 20.21 -21.24
N MET A 89 -44.48 19.71 -20.98
CA MET A 89 -44.20 18.28 -21.01
C MET A 89 -44.98 17.51 -19.92
N LEU A 90 -45.04 18.01 -18.69
CA LEU A 90 -45.80 17.35 -17.62
C LEU A 90 -47.31 17.33 -17.91
N GLU A 91 -47.85 18.38 -18.50
CA GLU A 91 -49.25 18.46 -18.96
C GLU A 91 -49.50 17.43 -20.07
N THR A 92 -48.65 17.40 -21.10
CA THR A 92 -48.75 16.42 -22.21
C THR A 92 -48.62 14.97 -21.72
N LEU A 93 -47.72 14.71 -20.75
CA LEU A 93 -47.54 13.37 -20.18
C LEU A 93 -48.70 12.94 -19.28
N ALA A 94 -49.48 13.88 -18.72
CA ALA A 94 -50.67 13.58 -17.92
C ALA A 94 -51.87 13.12 -18.78
N GLU A 95 -51.89 13.49 -20.07
CA GLU A 95 -52.92 13.07 -21.03
C GLU A 95 -52.71 11.63 -21.52
N ILE A 96 -51.50 11.07 -21.38
CA ILE A 96 -51.17 9.71 -21.82
C ILE A 96 -51.75 8.68 -20.83
N PRO A 97 -52.69 7.80 -21.24
CA PRO A 97 -53.28 6.82 -20.34
C PRO A 97 -52.24 5.87 -19.75
N HIS A 98 -52.33 5.61 -18.44
CA HIS A 98 -51.41 4.76 -17.68
C HIS A 98 -49.93 5.21 -17.68
N PHE A 99 -49.63 6.46 -18.08
CA PHE A 99 -48.29 6.99 -17.94
C PHE A 99 -47.87 7.07 -16.46
N SER A 100 -46.61 6.69 -16.21
CA SER A 100 -45.98 6.80 -14.90
C SER A 100 -44.51 7.12 -15.11
N LEU A 101 -44.00 8.15 -14.42
CA LEU A 101 -42.59 8.52 -14.47
C LEU A 101 -41.68 7.34 -14.08
N SER A 102 -42.12 6.47 -13.17
CA SER A 102 -41.40 5.23 -12.81
C SER A 102 -41.30 4.26 -14.00
N THR A 103 -42.42 4.03 -14.71
CA THR A 103 -42.46 3.17 -15.89
C THR A 103 -41.64 3.78 -17.03
N PHE A 104 -41.73 5.09 -17.24
CA PHE A 104 -40.94 5.81 -18.24
C PHE A 104 -39.44 5.69 -17.98
N LEU A 105 -38.97 6.02 -16.76
CA LEU A 105 -37.55 5.92 -16.40
C LEU A 105 -37.05 4.47 -16.50
N ARG A 106 -37.81 3.49 -16.02
CA ARG A 106 -37.47 2.06 -16.20
C ARG A 106 -37.35 1.69 -17.68
N THR A 107 -38.29 2.13 -18.52
CA THR A 107 -38.25 1.87 -19.96
C THR A 107 -37.05 2.56 -20.63
N LEU A 108 -36.75 3.79 -20.26
CA LEU A 108 -35.60 4.55 -20.76
C LEU A 108 -34.26 3.83 -20.46
N PHE A 109 -34.07 3.34 -19.23
CA PHE A 109 -32.82 2.71 -18.80
C PHE A 109 -32.75 1.18 -19.03
N MET A 110 -33.86 0.51 -19.37
CA MET A 110 -33.90 -0.95 -19.55
C MET A 110 -34.39 -1.41 -20.95
N SER A 111 -34.72 -0.50 -21.86
CA SER A 111 -35.17 -0.86 -23.20
C SER A 111 -34.01 -1.29 -24.11
N ASN A 112 -34.27 -2.34 -24.89
CA ASN A 112 -33.39 -2.81 -25.97
C ASN A 112 -33.65 -2.10 -27.32
N SER A 113 -34.57 -1.12 -27.36
CA SER A 113 -34.84 -0.35 -28.58
C SER A 113 -33.69 0.62 -28.86
N GLY A 114 -33.01 0.45 -30.00
CA GLY A 114 -31.81 1.19 -30.34
C GLY A 114 -31.96 2.72 -30.29
N ASP A 115 -33.14 3.26 -30.60
CA ASP A 115 -33.37 4.71 -30.50
C ASP A 115 -33.49 5.19 -29.06
N ILE A 116 -34.15 4.43 -28.18
CA ILE A 116 -34.20 4.72 -26.75
C ILE A 116 -32.78 4.62 -26.16
N THR A 117 -32.03 3.58 -26.54
CA THR A 117 -30.63 3.39 -26.11
C THR A 117 -29.72 4.54 -26.54
N LYS A 118 -29.91 5.15 -27.73
CA LYS A 118 -29.15 6.35 -28.16
C LYS A 118 -29.37 7.52 -27.20
N TYR A 119 -30.61 7.83 -26.83
CA TYR A 119 -30.92 8.91 -25.89
C TYR A 119 -30.37 8.62 -24.49
N THR A 120 -30.51 7.38 -24.01
CA THR A 120 -29.98 6.95 -22.71
C THR A 120 -28.45 7.02 -22.66
N ASN A 121 -27.76 6.55 -23.69
CA ASN A 121 -26.30 6.63 -23.79
C ASN A 121 -25.82 8.09 -23.79
N ARG A 122 -26.51 8.98 -24.52
CA ARG A 122 -26.22 10.41 -24.49
C ARG A 122 -26.37 11.00 -23.08
N PHE A 123 -27.51 10.75 -22.43
CA PHE A 123 -27.80 11.21 -21.07
C PHE A 123 -26.78 10.70 -20.02
N LEU A 124 -26.29 9.47 -20.18
CA LEU A 124 -25.22 8.92 -19.35
C LEU A 124 -23.87 9.57 -19.65
N SER A 125 -23.53 9.78 -20.93
CA SER A 125 -22.25 10.39 -21.36
C SER A 125 -22.10 11.88 -21.01
N GLU A 126 -23.23 12.60 -20.85
CA GLU A 126 -23.26 14.01 -20.45
C GLU A 126 -23.32 14.16 -18.90
N ASP A 127 -23.06 13.09 -18.13
CA ASP A 127 -23.13 13.04 -16.65
C ASP A 127 -24.43 13.60 -16.02
N SER A 128 -25.49 13.71 -16.82
CA SER A 128 -26.76 14.31 -16.41
C SER A 128 -27.45 13.52 -15.29
N HIS A 129 -27.20 12.21 -15.25
CA HIS A 129 -27.61 11.32 -14.16
C HIS A 129 -27.03 11.75 -12.80
N ILE A 130 -25.76 12.13 -12.74
CA ILE A 130 -25.09 12.62 -11.52
C ILE A 130 -25.74 13.93 -11.05
N SER A 131 -26.03 14.83 -12.00
CA SER A 131 -26.68 16.11 -11.70
C SER A 131 -28.06 15.91 -11.06
N LEU A 132 -28.92 15.07 -11.64
CA LEU A 132 -30.23 14.74 -11.07
C LEU A 132 -30.13 14.06 -9.70
N MET A 133 -29.25 13.07 -9.55
CA MET A 133 -29.02 12.42 -8.25
C MET A 133 -28.54 13.41 -7.20
N SER A 134 -27.71 14.40 -7.58
CA SER A 134 -27.25 15.44 -6.67
C SER A 134 -28.38 16.37 -6.23
N VAL A 135 -29.36 16.69 -7.10
CA VAL A 135 -30.56 17.45 -6.73
C VAL A 135 -31.39 16.66 -5.72
N TRP A 136 -31.70 15.39 -5.98
CA TRP A 136 -32.44 14.53 -5.05
C TRP A 136 -31.73 14.32 -3.69
N LEU A 137 -30.40 14.41 -3.64
CA LEU A 137 -29.61 14.35 -2.40
C LEU A 137 -29.56 15.68 -1.63
N LYS A 138 -29.55 16.81 -2.36
CA LYS A 138 -29.37 18.17 -1.81
C LYS A 138 -30.68 18.93 -1.56
N GLU A 139 -31.80 18.50 -2.13
CA GLU A 139 -33.03 19.29 -2.13
C GLU A 139 -33.51 19.71 -0.73
N ASN A 140 -34.08 20.91 -0.67
CA ASN A 140 -34.37 21.60 0.58
C ASN A 140 -35.38 20.83 1.46
N PRO A 141 -35.20 20.81 2.79
CA PRO A 141 -36.07 20.08 3.72
C PRO A 141 -37.44 20.77 3.96
N SER A 142 -38.05 21.37 2.94
CA SER A 142 -39.34 22.07 3.01
C SER A 142 -40.53 21.10 3.18
N LYS A 143 -40.70 20.66 4.43
CA LYS A 143 -41.99 20.33 5.08
C LYS A 143 -42.71 19.01 4.71
N LYS A 144 -42.17 18.11 3.87
CA LYS A 144 -42.80 16.79 3.62
C LYS A 144 -41.93 15.63 4.13
N GLN A 145 -42.43 14.91 5.13
CA GLN A 145 -41.81 13.69 5.70
C GLN A 145 -41.46 12.65 4.62
N VAL A 146 -42.31 12.52 3.58
CA VAL A 146 -42.09 11.68 2.40
C VAL A 146 -40.74 11.93 1.71
N SER A 147 -40.29 13.18 1.60
CA SER A 147 -38.99 13.53 1.00
C SER A 147 -37.81 13.06 1.88
N LYS A 148 -37.94 13.17 3.21
CA LYS A 148 -36.94 12.68 4.17
C LYS A 148 -36.78 11.17 4.08
N ASP A 149 -37.88 10.43 4.01
CA ASP A 149 -37.87 8.96 3.95
C ASP A 149 -37.38 8.45 2.60
N ALA A 150 -37.73 9.13 1.49
CA ALA A 150 -37.16 8.87 0.18
C ALA A 150 -35.63 9.09 0.15
N ARG A 151 -35.13 10.18 0.76
CA ARG A 151 -33.69 10.46 0.86
C ARG A 151 -32.95 9.42 1.70
N LEU A 152 -33.51 8.98 2.83
CA LEU A 152 -32.93 7.90 3.64
C LEU A 152 -32.89 6.57 2.87
N SER A 153 -33.94 6.27 2.10
CA SER A 153 -34.00 5.09 1.24
C SER A 153 -32.94 5.14 0.13
N MET A 154 -32.78 6.29 -0.53
CA MET A 154 -31.74 6.54 -1.53
C MET A 154 -30.33 6.40 -0.95
N GLN A 155 -30.07 6.97 0.23
CA GLN A 155 -28.79 6.82 0.93
C GLN A 155 -28.49 5.35 1.28
N SER A 156 -29.49 4.62 1.78
CA SER A 156 -29.36 3.19 2.09
C SER A 156 -29.05 2.37 0.83
N TRP A 157 -29.71 2.67 -0.30
CA TRP A 157 -29.44 2.02 -1.58
C TRP A 157 -28.02 2.32 -2.09
N ILE A 158 -27.58 3.58 -2.12
CA ILE A 158 -26.22 3.98 -2.53
C ILE A 158 -25.15 3.27 -1.68
N ILE A 159 -25.35 3.20 -0.36
CA ILE A 159 -24.44 2.49 0.56
C ILE A 159 -24.42 0.99 0.25
N THR A 160 -25.56 0.40 -0.08
CA THR A 160 -25.69 -1.03 -0.41
C THR A 160 -24.98 -1.38 -1.72
N GLU A 161 -25.15 -0.59 -2.78
CA GLU A 161 -24.46 -0.79 -4.06
C GLU A 161 -22.94 -0.55 -3.93
N ALA A 162 -22.52 0.52 -3.25
CA ALA A 162 -21.12 0.78 -2.99
C ALA A 162 -20.46 -0.35 -2.17
N ALA A 163 -21.17 -0.88 -1.18
CA ALA A 163 -20.72 -2.04 -0.41
C ALA A 163 -20.65 -3.31 -1.27
N SER A 164 -21.58 -3.53 -2.20
CA SER A 164 -21.56 -4.64 -3.16
C SER A 164 -20.33 -4.59 -4.07
N ILE A 165 -20.02 -3.41 -4.63
CA ILE A 165 -18.82 -3.18 -5.45
C ILE A 165 -17.54 -3.45 -4.64
N CYS A 166 -17.40 -2.83 -3.47
CA CYS A 166 -16.24 -3.04 -2.59
C CYS A 166 -16.12 -4.49 -2.12
N ALA A 167 -17.25 -5.19 -1.89
CA ALA A 167 -17.27 -6.60 -1.53
C ALA A 167 -16.80 -7.50 -2.68
N LYS A 168 -17.12 -7.15 -3.94
CA LYS A 168 -16.62 -7.85 -5.14
C LYS A 168 -15.12 -7.67 -5.28
N GLU A 169 -14.60 -6.44 -5.17
CA GLU A 169 -13.14 -6.16 -5.18
C GLU A 169 -12.42 -6.94 -4.07
N ALA A 170 -12.88 -6.81 -2.82
CA ALA A 170 -12.29 -7.49 -1.66
C ALA A 170 -12.34 -9.03 -1.78
N SER A 171 -13.32 -9.60 -2.50
CA SER A 171 -13.41 -11.05 -2.72
C SER A 171 -12.17 -11.61 -3.42
N PHE A 172 -11.53 -10.86 -4.33
CA PHE A 172 -10.32 -11.32 -5.03
C PHE A 172 -9.09 -11.44 -4.13
N LEU A 173 -9.03 -10.67 -3.03
CA LEU A 173 -7.98 -10.80 -2.00
C LEU A 173 -8.35 -11.77 -0.87
N THR A 174 -9.60 -12.22 -0.82
CA THR A 174 -10.16 -13.02 0.27
C THR A 174 -10.72 -14.34 -0.27
N ASP A 175 -12.00 -14.39 -0.60
CA ASP A 175 -12.71 -15.63 -0.91
C ASP A 175 -12.19 -16.32 -2.19
N LYS A 176 -11.69 -15.52 -3.15
CA LYS A 176 -11.17 -15.96 -4.46
C LYS A 176 -9.66 -15.77 -4.63
N ALA A 177 -8.91 -15.78 -3.52
CA ALA A 177 -7.47 -15.52 -3.53
C ALA A 177 -6.61 -16.52 -4.30
N SER A 178 -7.11 -17.74 -4.56
CA SER A 178 -6.46 -18.78 -5.35
C SER A 178 -6.54 -18.53 -6.87
N ASP A 179 -7.63 -17.92 -7.32
CA ASP A 179 -8.10 -17.96 -8.72
C ASP A 179 -8.47 -16.56 -9.27
N GLY A 180 -8.29 -15.52 -8.46
CA GLY A 180 -8.52 -14.13 -8.83
C GLY A 180 -7.35 -13.50 -9.60
N PRO A 181 -7.58 -12.35 -10.27
CA PRO A 181 -6.54 -11.62 -11.02
C PRO A 181 -5.43 -11.05 -10.11
N PHE A 182 -5.60 -11.12 -8.79
CA PHE A 182 -4.66 -10.60 -7.78
C PHE A 182 -4.12 -11.72 -6.88
N LYS A 183 -3.93 -12.93 -7.42
CA LYS A 183 -3.47 -14.12 -6.68
C LYS A 183 -2.18 -13.88 -5.89
N SER A 184 -1.15 -13.29 -6.52
CA SER A 184 0.15 -13.05 -5.87
C SER A 184 0.03 -12.09 -4.68
N GLU A 185 -0.78 -11.05 -4.82
CA GLU A 185 -1.00 -10.05 -3.76
C GLU A 185 -1.90 -10.61 -2.65
N ALA A 186 -2.91 -11.39 -3.02
CA ALA A 186 -3.76 -12.10 -2.07
C ALA A 186 -2.95 -13.11 -1.21
N MET A 187 -1.95 -13.77 -1.79
CA MET A 187 -1.01 -14.63 -1.06
C MET A 187 -0.02 -13.82 -0.23
N HIS A 188 0.53 -12.72 -0.73
CA HIS A 188 1.42 -11.83 0.04
C HIS A 188 0.74 -11.27 1.30
N LEU A 189 -0.55 -10.93 1.23
CA LEU A 189 -1.33 -10.47 2.38
C LEU A 189 -1.64 -11.59 3.41
N ARG A 190 -1.36 -12.85 3.10
CA ARG A 190 -1.65 -14.03 3.94
C ARG A 190 -0.39 -14.57 4.59
N VAL A 191 -0.15 -14.15 5.83
CA VAL A 191 0.94 -14.66 6.64
C VAL A 191 0.39 -15.71 7.60
N PRO A 192 0.66 -17.02 7.42
CA PRO A 192 0.41 -17.99 8.48
C PRO A 192 1.47 -17.83 9.58
N ALA A 193 1.11 -18.08 10.83
CA ALA A 193 1.98 -17.79 11.98
C ALA A 193 3.33 -18.52 11.91
N HIS A 194 3.39 -19.71 11.32
CA HIS A 194 4.62 -20.49 11.16
C HIS A 194 5.57 -19.94 10.08
N ALA A 195 5.10 -19.09 9.17
CA ALA A 195 5.89 -18.49 8.10
C ALA A 195 6.39 -17.08 8.45
N VAL A 196 6.18 -16.59 9.68
CA VAL A 196 6.71 -15.29 10.12
C VAL A 196 8.21 -15.39 10.28
N THR A 197 8.96 -14.72 9.40
CA THR A 197 10.43 -14.69 9.38
C THR A 197 10.97 -13.28 9.67
N VAL A 198 12.27 -13.20 9.97
CA VAL A 198 13.00 -11.93 10.11
C VAL A 198 12.93 -11.10 8.83
N GLU A 199 12.91 -11.75 7.66
CA GLU A 199 12.79 -11.09 6.36
C GLU A 199 11.43 -10.39 6.19
N ILE A 200 10.31 -11.05 6.50
CA ILE A 200 8.98 -10.43 6.42
C ILE A 200 8.90 -9.20 7.32
N VAL A 201 9.44 -9.27 8.55
CA VAL A 201 9.46 -8.14 9.48
C VAL A 201 10.34 -7.00 8.95
N LYS A 202 11.55 -7.30 8.45
CA LYS A 202 12.46 -6.29 7.87
C LYS A 202 11.96 -5.69 6.55
N GLY A 203 11.20 -6.44 5.76
CA GLY A 203 10.65 -6.05 4.46
C GLY A 203 9.31 -5.31 4.53
N PHE A 204 8.57 -5.38 5.64
CA PHE A 204 7.26 -4.74 5.77
C PHE A 204 7.32 -3.22 5.64
N ARG A 205 6.55 -2.64 4.69
CA ARG A 205 6.43 -1.19 4.48
C ARG A 205 4.97 -0.80 4.23
N ILE A 206 4.47 0.19 4.95
CA ILE A 206 3.09 0.69 4.82
C ILE A 206 2.82 1.23 3.41
N GLY A 207 3.77 1.97 2.82
CA GLY A 207 3.65 2.46 1.44
C GLY A 207 3.62 1.35 0.38
N GLY A 208 4.19 0.17 0.65
CA GLY A 208 4.07 -1.00 -0.23
C GLY A 208 2.65 -1.59 -0.20
N LEU A 209 2.08 -1.70 1.00
CA LEU A 209 0.68 -2.11 1.18
C LEU A 209 -0.31 -1.12 0.55
N LEU A 210 -0.10 0.19 0.68
CA LEU A 210 -1.03 1.16 0.11
C LEU A 210 -1.07 1.07 -1.42
N LYS A 211 0.08 1.00 -2.10
CA LYS A 211 0.15 0.81 -3.56
C LYS A 211 -0.55 -0.47 -4.01
N MET A 212 -0.43 -1.54 -3.22
CA MET A 212 -1.18 -2.79 -3.45
C MET A 212 -2.69 -2.57 -3.35
N TYR A 213 -3.17 -1.88 -2.30
CA TYR A 213 -4.60 -1.58 -2.12
C TYR A 213 -5.16 -0.61 -3.17
N GLU A 214 -4.41 0.41 -3.61
CA GLU A 214 -4.83 1.31 -4.69
C GLU A 214 -5.07 0.57 -6.01
N ARG A 215 -4.24 -0.41 -6.33
CA ARG A 215 -4.38 -1.22 -7.55
C ARG A 215 -5.45 -2.32 -7.43
N THR A 216 -5.71 -2.84 -6.23
CA THR A 216 -6.58 -4.03 -6.03
C THR A 216 -7.98 -3.71 -5.49
N LEU A 217 -8.16 -2.57 -4.84
CA LEU A 217 -9.42 -2.10 -4.23
C LEU A 217 -9.71 -0.63 -4.64
N PRO A 218 -9.75 -0.31 -5.95
CA PRO A 218 -9.81 1.09 -6.41
C PRO A 218 -11.11 1.80 -5.99
N SER A 219 -12.26 1.12 -6.00
CA SER A 219 -13.52 1.73 -5.56
C SER A 219 -13.50 2.04 -4.07
N LEU A 220 -12.96 1.12 -3.25
CA LEU A 220 -12.76 1.38 -1.82
C LEU A 220 -11.78 2.53 -1.58
N GLN A 221 -10.72 2.66 -2.39
CA GLN A 221 -9.79 3.80 -2.25
C GLN A 221 -10.47 5.12 -2.62
N CYS A 222 -11.28 5.17 -3.66
CA CYS A 222 -12.06 6.36 -4.02
C CYS A 222 -12.95 6.82 -2.84
N ILE A 223 -13.65 5.87 -2.19
CA ILE A 223 -14.48 6.15 -1.01
C ILE A 223 -13.62 6.62 0.18
N LEU A 224 -12.51 5.95 0.49
CA LEU A 224 -11.65 6.34 1.61
C LEU A 224 -10.95 7.69 1.37
N LYS A 225 -10.59 8.02 0.13
CA LYS A 225 -10.08 9.35 -0.28
C LYS A 225 -11.14 10.43 -0.01
N ALA A 226 -12.36 10.23 -0.50
CA ALA A 226 -13.48 11.15 -0.29
C ALA A 226 -13.89 11.32 1.20
N VAL A 227 -13.84 10.24 2.00
CA VAL A 227 -14.21 10.29 3.43
C VAL A 227 -13.13 10.93 4.30
N ILE A 228 -11.85 10.68 4.03
CA ILE A 228 -10.74 11.25 4.81
C ILE A 228 -10.46 12.71 4.40
N ASN A 229 -10.69 13.06 3.12
CA ASN A 229 -10.70 14.42 2.58
C ASN A 229 -9.49 15.28 3.00
N LYS A 230 -8.29 14.78 2.66
CA LYS A 230 -6.99 15.41 2.93
C LYS A 230 -6.04 15.48 1.73
N ASP A 231 -6.38 14.88 0.59
CA ASP A 231 -5.46 14.79 -0.55
C ASP A 231 -5.11 16.15 -1.18
N GLU A 232 -5.98 17.15 -1.02
CA GLU A 232 -5.79 18.53 -1.51
C GLU A 232 -5.23 19.49 -0.45
N LYS A 233 -4.88 19.00 0.76
CA LYS A 233 -4.45 19.86 1.88
C LYS A 233 -2.96 19.71 2.12
N GLU A 234 -2.26 20.84 2.15
CA GLU A 234 -0.86 20.88 2.59
C GLU A 234 -0.73 20.24 3.99
N LEU A 235 0.08 19.19 4.07
CA LEU A 235 0.33 18.47 5.31
C LEU A 235 1.39 19.21 6.11
N ASN A 236 0.97 19.91 7.17
CA ASN A 236 1.88 20.37 8.23
C ASN A 236 2.75 19.20 8.72
N GLU A 237 4.03 19.42 9.03
CA GLU A 237 4.95 18.35 9.51
C GLU A 237 4.43 17.58 10.73
N LYS A 238 3.58 18.20 11.56
CA LYS A 238 2.95 17.58 12.73
C LYS A 238 1.64 16.84 12.42
N SER A 239 1.16 16.90 11.18
CA SER A 239 -0.04 16.21 10.72
C SER A 239 0.24 14.72 10.54
N ARG A 240 -0.73 13.88 10.93
CA ARG A 240 -0.70 12.47 10.55
C ARG A 240 -1.01 12.33 9.07
N ASP A 241 -0.15 11.58 8.39
CA ASP A 241 -0.32 11.17 7.00
C ASP A 241 -1.67 10.43 6.81
N PRO A 242 -2.57 10.90 5.92
CA PRO A 242 -3.82 10.20 5.59
C PRO A 242 -3.58 8.79 5.00
N ASP A 243 -2.45 8.55 4.33
CA ASP A 243 -2.13 7.28 3.68
C ASP A 243 -2.01 6.13 4.67
N HIS A 244 -1.40 6.39 5.82
CA HIS A 244 -1.33 5.45 6.92
C HIS A 244 -2.74 5.11 7.47
N GLY A 245 -3.64 6.10 7.51
CA GLY A 245 -5.04 5.91 7.89
C GLY A 245 -5.80 5.04 6.88
N ARG A 246 -5.66 5.32 5.58
CA ARG A 246 -6.23 4.51 4.49
C ARG A 246 -5.74 3.06 4.55
N CYS A 247 -4.42 2.87 4.63
CA CYS A 247 -3.79 1.56 4.67
C CYS A 247 -4.24 0.72 5.87
N LEU A 248 -4.36 1.35 7.06
CA LEU A 248 -4.90 0.69 8.25
C LEU A 248 -6.38 0.29 8.07
N ALA A 249 -7.22 1.20 7.57
CA ALA A 249 -8.64 0.93 7.34
C ALA A 249 -8.87 -0.23 6.35
N ASN A 250 -8.17 -0.22 5.21
CA ASN A 250 -8.18 -1.34 4.25
C ASN A 250 -7.77 -2.65 4.92
N SER A 251 -6.67 -2.64 5.67
CA SER A 251 -6.15 -3.83 6.34
C SER A 251 -7.13 -4.40 7.36
N MET A 252 -7.80 -3.54 8.13
CA MET A 252 -8.85 -3.94 9.08
C MET A 252 -10.06 -4.54 8.34
N LEU A 253 -10.55 -3.90 7.28
CA LEU A 253 -11.70 -4.38 6.50
C LEU A 253 -11.42 -5.75 5.85
N LEU A 254 -10.24 -5.92 5.24
CA LEU A 254 -9.81 -7.20 4.67
C LEU A 254 -9.66 -8.28 5.74
N ASN A 255 -9.11 -7.95 6.90
CA ASN A 255 -8.95 -8.93 7.99
C ASN A 255 -10.28 -9.29 8.67
N LEU A 256 -11.22 -8.35 8.78
CA LEU A 256 -12.60 -8.62 9.22
C LEU A 256 -13.32 -9.56 8.25
N ARG A 257 -13.14 -9.36 6.93
CA ARG A 257 -13.69 -10.24 5.89
C ARG A 257 -13.04 -11.63 5.91
N SER A 258 -11.71 -11.68 5.99
CA SER A 258 -10.97 -12.94 6.10
C SER A 258 -9.79 -12.80 7.03
N ARG A 259 -9.83 -13.53 8.15
CA ARG A 259 -8.75 -13.57 9.16
C ARG A 259 -7.43 -14.12 8.62
N ARG A 260 -7.43 -14.73 7.42
CA ARG A 260 -6.22 -15.14 6.69
C ARG A 260 -5.49 -13.94 6.08
N THR A 261 -6.20 -12.90 5.64
CA THR A 261 -5.63 -11.68 5.07
C THR A 261 -5.17 -10.78 6.22
N ASN A 262 -3.94 -10.96 6.69
CA ASN A 262 -3.50 -10.56 8.03
C ASN A 262 -2.08 -9.95 8.11
N LEU A 263 -1.41 -9.66 7.00
CA LEU A 263 -0.03 -9.13 7.00
C LEU A 263 0.15 -7.93 7.95
N HIS A 264 -0.63 -6.86 7.80
CA HIS A 264 -0.57 -5.69 8.68
C HIS A 264 -0.96 -6.03 10.13
N ALA A 265 -1.99 -6.86 10.33
CA ALA A 265 -2.46 -7.28 11.65
C ALA A 265 -1.40 -8.15 12.39
N SER A 266 -0.58 -8.88 11.63
CA SER A 266 0.54 -9.68 12.14
C SER A 266 1.68 -8.79 12.63
N MET A 267 2.06 -7.77 11.85
CA MET A 267 3.10 -6.82 12.26
C MET A 267 2.66 -6.03 13.50
N ASN A 268 1.40 -5.59 13.54
CA ASN A 268 0.83 -4.99 14.75
C ASN A 268 0.89 -5.97 15.94
N SER A 269 0.58 -7.27 15.77
CA SER A 269 0.75 -8.26 16.85
C SER A 269 2.20 -8.40 17.33
N LEU A 270 3.20 -8.29 16.45
CA LEU A 270 4.62 -8.31 16.87
C LEU A 270 4.99 -7.05 17.67
N LEU A 271 4.52 -5.87 17.24
CA LEU A 271 4.71 -4.60 17.97
C LEU A 271 4.02 -4.60 19.34
N LEU A 272 2.82 -5.17 19.44
CA LEU A 272 2.09 -5.35 20.70
C LEU A 272 2.80 -6.36 21.63
N TRP A 273 3.49 -7.37 21.08
CA TRP A 273 4.28 -8.30 21.88
C TRP A 273 5.51 -7.62 22.50
N ASP A 274 6.27 -6.90 21.67
CA ASP A 274 7.45 -6.12 22.09
C ASP A 274 7.11 -5.11 23.20
N ASN A 275 5.97 -4.43 23.07
CA ASN A 275 5.46 -3.49 24.09
C ASN A 275 4.72 -4.17 25.26
N ARG A 276 4.86 -5.50 25.42
CA ARG A 276 4.30 -6.31 26.52
C ARG A 276 2.80 -6.11 26.74
N VAL A 277 2.05 -5.86 25.67
CA VAL A 277 0.64 -5.49 25.75
C VAL A 277 -0.19 -6.66 26.33
N PRO A 278 -1.01 -6.43 27.38
CA PRO A 278 -1.77 -7.50 28.02
C PRO A 278 -2.67 -8.27 27.04
N LYS A 279 -2.74 -9.60 27.21
CA LYS A 279 -3.57 -10.52 26.40
C LYS A 279 -5.00 -10.02 26.18
N ARG A 280 -5.64 -9.42 27.20
CA ARG A 280 -7.00 -8.84 27.10
C ARG A 280 -7.08 -7.69 26.08
N LEU A 281 -6.06 -6.83 26.03
CA LEU A 281 -6.00 -5.74 25.05
C LEU A 281 -5.67 -6.26 23.64
N VAL A 282 -4.80 -7.26 23.51
CA VAL A 282 -4.58 -7.96 22.22
C VAL A 282 -5.88 -8.61 21.70
N GLN A 283 -6.68 -9.22 22.58
CA GLN A 283 -7.99 -9.77 22.22
C GLN A 283 -8.98 -8.69 21.77
N ALA A 284 -9.03 -7.54 22.46
CA ALA A 284 -9.85 -6.40 22.04
C ALA A 284 -9.40 -5.84 20.67
N MET A 285 -8.10 -5.66 20.46
CA MET A 285 -7.55 -5.20 19.18
C MET A 285 -7.77 -6.19 18.04
N ASN A 286 -7.79 -7.50 18.32
CA ASN A 286 -8.16 -8.51 17.33
C ASN A 286 -9.64 -8.47 16.94
N ASN A 287 -10.54 -8.16 17.86
CA ASN A 287 -11.97 -7.97 17.55
C ASN A 287 -12.16 -6.81 16.55
N PHE A 288 -11.42 -5.71 16.72
CA PHE A 288 -11.36 -4.60 15.75
C PHE A 288 -10.47 -4.87 14.52
N ALA A 289 -9.87 -6.06 14.42
CA ALA A 289 -8.94 -6.46 13.36
C ALA A 289 -7.69 -5.58 13.20
N VAL A 290 -7.34 -4.83 14.25
CA VAL A 290 -6.07 -4.08 14.33
C VAL A 290 -4.89 -5.02 14.51
N SER A 291 -5.08 -6.15 15.21
CA SER A 291 -4.04 -7.16 15.44
C SER A 291 -4.53 -8.57 15.10
N ALA A 292 -3.60 -9.49 14.88
CA ALA A 292 -3.92 -10.92 14.89
C ALA A 292 -4.23 -11.40 16.33
N SER A 293 -4.73 -12.64 16.45
CA SER A 293 -5.16 -13.19 17.74
C SER A 293 -3.96 -13.57 18.62
N TYR A 294 -4.16 -13.63 19.94
CA TYR A 294 -3.07 -14.01 20.87
C TYR A 294 -2.44 -15.39 20.57
N PRO A 295 -3.21 -16.46 20.24
CA PRO A 295 -2.60 -17.74 19.81
C PRO A 295 -1.82 -17.65 18.48
N TYR A 296 -2.21 -16.74 17.58
CA TYR A 296 -1.42 -16.45 16.38
C TYR A 296 -0.11 -15.75 16.76
N GLN A 297 -0.17 -14.72 17.61
CA GLN A 297 0.98 -13.94 18.10
C GLN A 297 2.04 -14.85 18.75
N CYS A 298 1.65 -15.74 19.67
CA CYS A 298 2.60 -16.67 20.30
C CYS A 298 3.31 -17.57 19.27
N ARG A 299 2.58 -18.13 18.30
CA ARG A 299 3.18 -18.97 17.24
C ARG A 299 4.07 -18.17 16.28
N ALA A 300 3.70 -16.92 15.98
CA ALA A 300 4.49 -16.00 15.16
C ALA A 300 5.83 -15.65 15.83
N ILE A 301 5.85 -15.44 17.15
CA ILE A 301 7.08 -15.21 17.92
C ILE A 301 7.98 -16.46 17.92
N VAL A 302 7.43 -17.66 18.08
CA VAL A 302 8.20 -18.91 17.97
C VAL A 302 8.79 -19.10 16.57
N ALA A 303 8.04 -18.80 15.51
CA ALA A 303 8.54 -18.85 14.13
C ALA A 303 9.65 -17.81 13.87
N LEU A 304 9.44 -16.57 14.34
CA LEU A 304 10.42 -15.48 14.22
C LEU A 304 11.71 -15.80 14.97
N SER A 305 11.62 -16.38 16.17
CA SER A 305 12.78 -16.85 16.96
C SER A 305 13.56 -17.94 16.19
N LYS A 306 12.87 -18.96 15.65
CA LYS A 306 13.51 -19.97 14.80
C LYS A 306 14.19 -19.36 13.57
N SER A 307 13.53 -18.41 12.90
CA SER A 307 14.11 -17.68 11.76
C SER A 307 15.37 -16.89 12.16
N SER A 308 15.37 -16.22 13.32
CA SER A 308 16.53 -15.50 13.84
C SER A 308 17.70 -16.43 14.14
N VAL A 309 17.44 -17.57 14.80
CA VAL A 309 18.46 -18.59 15.10
C VAL A 309 19.03 -19.22 13.82
N LEU A 310 18.21 -19.44 12.78
CA LEU A 310 18.69 -19.93 11.49
C LEU A 310 19.63 -18.93 10.81
N LEU A 311 19.30 -17.64 10.82
CA LEU A 311 20.19 -16.58 10.30
C LEU A 311 21.49 -16.48 11.10
N ALA A 312 21.43 -16.51 12.43
CA ALA A 312 22.61 -16.51 13.29
C ALA A 312 23.50 -17.75 13.04
N ARG A 313 22.91 -18.94 12.84
CA ARG A 313 23.65 -20.16 12.49
C ARG A 313 24.28 -20.09 11.09
N ALA A 314 23.62 -19.49 10.12
CA ALA A 314 24.18 -19.27 8.80
C ALA A 314 25.40 -18.33 8.88
N ALA A 315 25.27 -17.20 9.58
CA ALA A 315 26.35 -16.26 9.81
C ALA A 315 27.52 -16.86 10.61
N ALA A 316 27.25 -17.66 11.65
CA ALA A 316 28.29 -18.35 12.42
C ALA A 316 29.07 -19.40 11.60
N ARG A 317 28.43 -20.01 10.58
CA ARG A 317 29.04 -21.00 9.69
C ARG A 317 29.81 -20.39 8.51
N ASP A 318 29.59 -19.11 8.22
CA ASP A 318 30.29 -18.39 7.15
C ASP A 318 31.79 -18.29 7.47
N THR A 319 32.64 -18.98 6.71
CA THR A 319 34.11 -19.00 6.93
C THR A 319 34.81 -17.75 6.41
N SER A 320 34.12 -16.89 5.65
CA SER A 320 34.69 -15.64 5.14
C SER A 320 34.67 -14.50 6.16
N LYS A 321 33.84 -14.58 7.21
CA LYS A 321 33.60 -13.49 8.16
C LYS A 321 34.20 -13.77 9.55
N ILE A 322 34.80 -12.75 10.15
CA ILE A 322 35.35 -12.82 11.51
C ILE A 322 34.17 -12.83 12.49
N LYS A 323 34.21 -13.73 13.47
CA LYS A 323 33.14 -13.88 14.47
C LYS A 323 33.66 -13.42 15.82
N LEU A 324 33.01 -12.41 16.38
CA LEU A 324 33.18 -12.03 17.77
C LEU A 324 31.93 -12.46 18.52
N PHE A 325 32.11 -13.17 19.63
CA PHE A 325 31.03 -13.57 20.53
C PHE A 325 31.17 -12.79 21.84
N PRO A 326 30.78 -11.50 21.89
CA PRO A 326 30.72 -10.78 23.15
C PRO A 326 29.64 -11.43 24.02
N TYR A 327 30.11 -12.06 25.08
CA TYR A 327 29.30 -12.57 26.17
C TYR A 327 29.48 -11.63 27.36
N ASP A 328 28.43 -10.92 27.72
CA ASP A 328 28.44 -10.03 28.88
C ASP A 328 27.05 -10.02 29.54
N ASN A 329 27.05 -9.88 30.87
CA ASN A 329 25.84 -9.73 31.68
C ASN A 329 25.36 -8.27 31.63
N PHE A 330 25.08 -7.77 30.42
CA PHE A 330 24.50 -6.45 30.21
C PHE A 330 23.06 -6.40 30.73
N ASN A 331 22.91 -5.98 31.98
CA ASN A 331 21.64 -5.53 32.53
C ASN A 331 21.19 -4.24 31.84
N TRP A 332 20.60 -4.36 30.65
CA TRP A 332 20.06 -3.26 29.87
C TRP A 332 18.84 -2.65 30.57
N MET A 333 19.08 -1.66 31.43
CA MET A 333 18.02 -0.79 31.94
C MET A 333 17.50 0.14 30.85
N LYS A 334 16.71 -0.41 29.92
CA LYS A 334 15.90 0.37 28.98
C LYS A 334 14.73 0.99 29.76
N ARG A 335 14.42 2.27 29.50
CA ARG A 335 13.28 3.01 30.08
C ARG A 335 13.35 3.36 31.58
N THR A 336 14.53 3.55 32.19
CA THR A 336 14.63 4.07 33.57
C THR A 336 13.91 5.40 33.82
N HIS A 337 13.79 6.24 32.79
CA HIS A 337 13.08 7.53 32.87
C HIS A 337 11.55 7.41 32.67
N GLU A 338 11.05 6.27 32.17
CA GLU A 338 9.60 6.00 32.02
C GLU A 338 9.04 5.18 33.19
N ALA A 339 9.80 5.05 34.29
CA ALA A 339 9.38 4.46 35.56
C ALA A 339 8.32 5.33 36.27
N SER A 340 7.16 5.45 35.64
CA SER A 340 5.94 5.98 36.22
C SER A 340 5.54 5.13 37.42
N VAL A 341 5.00 5.77 38.46
CA VAL A 341 4.54 5.20 39.74
C VAL A 341 3.59 3.99 39.58
N LEU A 342 3.02 3.77 38.40
CA LEU A 342 2.12 2.65 38.07
C LEU A 342 2.80 1.42 37.44
N HIS A 343 4.04 1.52 36.97
CA HIS A 343 4.75 0.45 36.25
C HIS A 343 6.14 0.28 36.85
N GLY A 344 6.32 -0.74 37.69
CA GLY A 344 7.59 -1.05 38.35
C GLY A 344 8.74 -1.22 37.37
N SER A 345 9.95 -0.85 37.79
CA SER A 345 11.17 -0.95 37.00
C SER A 345 11.34 -2.37 36.45
N THR A 346 11.19 -2.51 35.14
CA THR A 346 11.41 -3.79 34.47
C THR A 346 12.91 -3.93 34.23
N GLN A 347 13.62 -4.52 35.20
CA GLN A 347 15.00 -4.96 34.96
C GLN A 347 14.98 -6.02 33.86
N HIS A 348 15.78 -5.79 32.81
CA HIS A 348 16.16 -6.85 31.88
C HIS A 348 17.37 -7.58 32.49
N ASP A 349 17.10 -8.54 33.39
CA ASP A 349 18.07 -9.60 33.71
C ASP A 349 18.10 -10.57 32.52
N GLN A 350 18.64 -10.10 31.40
CA GLN A 350 18.77 -10.87 30.16
C GLN A 350 20.24 -10.95 29.79
N VAL A 351 20.87 -12.05 30.20
CA VAL A 351 22.19 -12.49 29.73
C VAL A 351 22.17 -12.54 28.21
N SER A 352 22.73 -11.51 27.57
CA SER A 352 22.56 -11.26 26.14
C SER A 352 23.79 -11.73 25.39
N ALA A 353 23.80 -13.01 25.06
CA ALA A 353 24.74 -13.56 24.10
C ALA A 353 24.49 -12.94 22.70
N LEU A 354 25.46 -12.18 22.20
CA LEU A 354 25.39 -11.56 20.88
C LEU A 354 26.42 -12.24 19.97
N LEU A 355 26.03 -12.55 18.73
CA LEU A 355 26.97 -12.89 17.67
C LEU A 355 27.20 -11.63 16.83
N VAL A 356 28.41 -11.08 16.94
CA VAL A 356 28.88 -9.95 16.15
C VAL A 356 29.71 -10.48 15.01
N ILE A 357 29.37 -10.08 13.80
CA ILE A 357 30.08 -10.47 12.59
C ILE A 357 30.86 -9.26 12.07
N ILE A 358 32.18 -9.39 12.07
CA ILE A 358 33.13 -8.35 11.71
C ILE A 358 33.63 -8.65 10.28
N PRO A 359 33.55 -7.69 9.34
CA PRO A 359 34.17 -7.86 8.03
C PRO A 359 35.71 -7.81 8.16
N PRO A 360 36.45 -8.69 7.44
CA PRO A 360 37.90 -8.59 7.37
C PRO A 360 38.30 -7.32 6.60
N ASN A 361 38.89 -6.35 7.30
CA ASN A 361 39.25 -5.04 6.74
C ASN A 361 40.78 -4.83 6.74
N GLY A 362 41.29 -4.19 5.68
CA GLY A 362 42.70 -3.83 5.49
C GLY A 362 43.32 -4.50 4.25
N GLU A 363 44.30 -3.86 3.62
CA GLU A 363 44.94 -4.40 2.40
C GLU A 363 45.51 -5.80 2.61
N ALA A 364 46.17 -6.04 3.75
CA ALA A 364 46.69 -7.35 4.13
C ALA A 364 45.59 -8.41 4.34
N ALA A 365 44.39 -8.01 4.77
CA ALA A 365 43.26 -8.92 5.01
C ALA A 365 42.47 -9.25 3.73
N SER A 366 42.66 -8.50 2.64
CA SER A 366 41.87 -8.62 1.40
C SER A 366 41.90 -10.00 0.73
N ASN A 367 42.97 -10.77 0.96
CA ASN A 367 43.17 -12.12 0.42
C ASN A 367 43.20 -13.21 1.51
N MET A 368 42.91 -12.87 2.77
CA MET A 368 42.97 -13.81 3.90
C MET A 368 41.56 -14.22 4.33
N THR A 369 41.36 -15.51 4.59
CA THR A 369 40.13 -16.00 5.21
C THR A 369 40.06 -15.55 6.67
N ALA A 370 38.84 -15.49 7.23
CA ALA A 370 38.67 -15.14 8.63
C ALA A 370 39.48 -16.06 9.58
N SER A 371 39.62 -17.35 9.23
CA SER A 371 40.42 -18.31 9.99
C SER A 371 41.91 -17.97 10.00
N GLU A 372 42.45 -17.42 8.91
CA GLU A 372 43.86 -17.05 8.80
C GLU A 372 44.18 -15.71 9.48
N ILE A 373 43.15 -14.87 9.70
CA ILE A 373 43.22 -13.60 10.42
C ILE A 373 43.09 -13.81 11.93
N THR A 374 42.25 -14.76 12.36
CA THR A 374 42.05 -15.11 13.79
C THR A 374 42.93 -16.26 14.27
N ASP A 375 43.98 -16.61 13.53
CA ASP A 375 44.86 -17.73 13.84
C ASP A 375 45.74 -17.44 15.07
N ALA A 376 45.45 -18.11 16.17
CA ALA A 376 46.14 -17.91 17.45
C ALA A 376 47.67 -18.11 17.34
N THR A 377 48.12 -19.05 16.50
CA THR A 377 49.55 -19.35 16.37
C THR A 377 50.35 -18.18 15.79
N LYS A 378 49.76 -17.40 14.87
CA LYS A 378 50.37 -16.17 14.34
C LYS A 378 50.41 -15.05 15.38
N PHE A 379 49.46 -15.02 16.33
CA PHE A 379 49.52 -14.10 17.46
C PHE A 379 50.60 -14.49 18.47
N GLU A 380 50.84 -15.79 18.68
CA GLU A 380 51.95 -16.31 19.50
C GLU A 380 53.32 -16.03 18.84
N GLU A 381 53.47 -16.25 17.53
CA GLU A 381 54.68 -15.89 16.76
C GLU A 381 55.03 -14.39 16.85
N THR A 382 54.00 -13.55 17.02
CA THR A 382 54.12 -12.09 17.17
C THR A 382 53.97 -11.61 18.62
N GLU A 383 53.98 -12.51 19.61
CA GLU A 383 53.85 -12.13 21.01
C GLU A 383 55.03 -11.23 21.46
N GLY A 384 54.70 -10.15 22.19
CA GLY A 384 55.69 -9.15 22.62
C GLY A 384 56.35 -8.35 21.49
N THR A 385 55.98 -8.56 20.22
CA THR A 385 56.50 -7.79 19.07
C THR A 385 55.76 -6.48 18.83
N ARG A 386 54.50 -6.37 19.28
CA ARG A 386 53.62 -5.19 19.08
C ARG A 386 54.20 -3.85 19.58
N HIS A 387 55.20 -3.91 20.47
CA HIS A 387 55.93 -2.75 20.99
C HIS A 387 57.44 -2.78 20.68
N LYS A 388 57.91 -3.75 19.87
CA LYS A 388 59.26 -3.74 19.32
C LYS A 388 59.30 -2.73 18.19
N LEU A 389 59.72 -1.51 18.51
CA LEU A 389 60.19 -0.59 17.50
C LEU A 389 61.39 -1.20 16.80
N ASP A 390 61.45 -1.00 15.48
CA ASP A 390 62.65 -1.20 14.69
C ASP A 390 63.81 -0.46 15.41
N PRO A 391 64.97 -1.08 15.67
CA PRO A 391 66.11 -0.42 16.31
C PRO A 391 66.55 0.89 15.65
N HIS A 392 66.17 1.10 14.38
CA HIS A 392 66.43 2.32 13.62
C HIS A 392 65.29 3.35 13.63
N LYS A 393 64.12 3.02 14.21
CA LYS A 393 62.99 3.95 14.41
C LYS A 393 62.93 4.42 15.86
N SER A 394 63.14 5.71 16.04
CA SER A 394 62.97 6.40 17.32
C SER A 394 61.49 6.56 17.68
N LEU A 395 61.19 6.77 18.96
CA LEU A 395 59.82 7.09 19.41
C LEU A 395 59.29 8.36 18.71
N THR A 396 60.19 9.30 18.38
CA THR A 396 59.90 10.53 17.64
C THR A 396 59.50 10.34 16.18
N ASP A 397 59.77 9.18 15.57
CA ASP A 397 59.38 8.87 14.19
C ASP A 397 57.93 8.32 14.08
N ILE A 398 57.30 8.04 15.22
CA ILE A 398 55.92 7.52 15.35
C ILE A 398 55.00 8.50 16.07
N LEU A 399 55.56 9.41 16.87
CA LEU A 399 54.78 10.45 17.52
C LEU A 399 54.34 11.49 16.48
N PRO A 400 53.05 11.88 16.45
CA PRO A 400 52.56 12.85 15.48
C PRO A 400 53.31 14.17 15.62
N ASN A 401 53.90 14.62 14.51
CA ASN A 401 54.65 15.86 14.46
C ASN A 401 53.71 17.07 14.28
N SER A 402 54.27 18.29 14.30
CA SER A 402 53.47 19.52 14.17
C SER A 402 52.69 19.66 12.86
N GLN A 403 53.08 18.95 11.81
CA GLN A 403 52.38 18.89 10.53
C GLN A 403 51.23 17.88 10.59
N ASP A 404 51.46 16.68 11.13
CA ASP A 404 50.42 15.65 11.31
C ASP A 404 49.25 16.18 12.16
N HIS A 405 49.56 16.93 13.23
CA HIS A 405 48.54 17.62 14.03
C HIS A 405 47.75 18.69 13.25
N ARG A 406 48.39 19.38 12.28
CA ARG A 406 47.71 20.36 11.40
C ARG A 406 46.86 19.66 10.34
N GLU A 407 47.37 18.57 9.77
CA GLU A 407 46.68 17.70 8.81
C GLU A 407 45.43 17.07 9.44
N LEU A 408 45.58 16.43 10.60
CA LEU A 408 44.47 15.86 11.38
C LEU A 408 43.41 16.91 11.69
N ARG A 409 43.81 18.10 12.15
CA ARG A 409 42.87 19.21 12.42
C ARG A 409 42.15 19.68 11.16
N ARG A 410 42.84 19.79 10.02
CA ARG A 410 42.24 20.15 8.73
C ARG A 410 41.21 19.11 8.30
N ASN A 411 41.58 17.83 8.38
CA ASN A 411 40.75 16.71 7.94
C ASN A 411 39.51 16.55 8.83
N PHE A 412 39.66 16.72 10.15
CA PHE A 412 38.55 16.75 11.11
C PHE A 412 37.56 17.88 10.81
N VAL A 413 38.05 19.10 10.50
CA VAL A 413 37.18 20.22 10.10
C VAL A 413 36.39 19.91 8.82
N ILE A 414 37.02 19.29 7.82
CA ILE A 414 36.35 18.87 6.58
C ILE A 414 35.30 17.78 6.87
N GLN A 415 35.62 16.80 7.71
CA GLN A 415 34.71 15.71 8.09
C GLN A 415 33.49 16.23 8.86
N VAL A 416 33.68 17.09 9.86
CA VAL A 416 32.59 17.74 10.60
C VAL A 416 31.74 18.62 9.68
N ALA A 417 32.34 19.37 8.77
CA ALA A 417 31.61 20.17 7.80
C ALA A 417 30.77 19.31 6.83
N ARG A 418 31.28 18.16 6.36
CA ARG A 418 30.50 17.17 5.59
C ARG A 418 29.31 16.66 6.39
N ILE A 419 29.50 16.24 7.64
CA ILE A 419 28.42 15.77 8.53
C ILE A 419 27.33 16.84 8.71
N ILE A 420 27.72 18.10 8.95
CA ILE A 420 26.77 19.21 9.12
C ILE A 420 25.97 19.46 7.84
N ILE A 421 26.62 19.45 6.66
CA ILE A 421 25.95 19.64 5.37
C ILE A 421 24.97 18.49 5.07
N ASP A 422 25.37 17.24 5.32
CA ASP A 422 24.52 16.07 5.07
C ASP A 422 23.37 15.96 6.09
N THR A 423 23.50 16.59 7.27
CA THR A 423 22.45 16.64 8.32
C THR A 423 21.48 17.81 8.13
N ILE A 424 21.90 18.93 7.53
CA ILE A 424 21.11 20.16 7.40
C ILE A 424 20.85 20.46 5.91
N PRO A 425 19.66 20.12 5.35
CA PRO A 425 19.41 20.19 3.91
C PRO A 425 19.63 21.57 3.26
N SER A 426 19.43 22.66 3.99
CA SER A 426 19.66 24.03 3.50
C SER A 426 21.13 24.33 3.19
N LEU A 427 22.07 23.57 3.77
CA LEU A 427 23.51 23.72 3.56
C LEU A 427 24.06 22.85 2.42
N SER A 428 23.22 22.03 1.77
CA SER A 428 23.59 21.14 0.65
C SER A 428 24.36 21.83 -0.48
N HIS A 429 24.06 23.09 -0.77
CA HIS A 429 24.75 23.91 -1.78
C HIS A 429 26.25 24.15 -1.47
N LEU A 430 26.68 23.99 -0.21
CA LEU A 430 28.08 24.11 0.19
C LEU A 430 28.90 22.84 -0.08
N LYS A 431 28.25 21.71 -0.42
CA LYS A 431 28.93 20.42 -0.64
C LYS A 431 29.99 20.49 -1.74
N ALA A 432 29.72 21.24 -2.81
CA ALA A 432 30.66 21.49 -3.91
C ALA A 432 31.81 22.46 -3.56
N ARG A 433 31.80 23.09 -2.37
CA ARG A 433 32.85 23.99 -1.87
C ARG A 433 33.75 23.35 -0.82
N LEU A 434 33.41 22.15 -0.33
CA LEU A 434 34.30 21.41 0.55
C LEU A 434 35.38 20.68 -0.26
N PRO A 435 36.65 20.70 0.19
CA PRO A 435 37.69 19.87 -0.41
C PRO A 435 37.27 18.39 -0.40
N GLU A 436 37.66 17.67 -1.44
CA GLU A 436 37.49 16.22 -1.44
C GLU A 436 38.50 15.61 -0.47
N PHE A 437 37.99 15.07 0.64
CA PHE A 437 38.75 14.26 1.57
C PHE A 437 38.60 12.78 1.19
N THR A 438 39.71 12.20 0.75
CA THR A 438 39.97 10.77 0.60
C THR A 438 41.20 10.45 1.42
N ASP A 439 41.05 9.53 2.36
CA ASP A 439 42.14 8.96 3.14
C ASP A 439 42.31 7.52 2.64
N SER A 440 43.50 7.19 2.15
CA SER A 440 43.82 5.87 1.60
C SER A 440 43.79 4.77 2.66
N ASP A 441 44.02 5.17 3.91
CA ASP A 441 44.21 4.28 5.05
C ASP A 441 42.93 4.27 5.93
N ALA A 442 41.94 5.10 5.58
CA ALA A 442 40.65 5.14 6.26
C ALA A 442 39.94 3.79 6.14
N ILE A 443 39.66 3.19 7.31
CA ILE A 443 38.85 1.99 7.40
C ILE A 443 37.47 2.29 6.78
N PRO A 444 37.09 1.62 5.67
CA PRO A 444 35.82 1.90 5.00
C PRO A 444 34.62 1.64 5.92
N THR A 445 33.58 2.47 5.79
CA THR A 445 32.39 2.42 6.63
C THR A 445 31.52 1.20 6.27
N HIS A 446 31.78 0.09 6.97
CA HIS A 446 30.98 -1.12 6.86
C HIS A 446 29.94 -1.24 7.97
N LYS A 447 28.82 -1.91 7.65
CA LYS A 447 27.76 -2.20 8.60
C LYS A 447 28.09 -3.49 9.35
N THR A 448 28.39 -3.37 10.65
CA THR A 448 28.44 -4.52 11.56
C THR A 448 27.11 -5.28 11.52
N GLU A 449 27.17 -6.60 11.34
CA GLU A 449 25.98 -7.46 11.44
C GLU A 449 25.88 -8.02 12.87
N GLU A 450 24.76 -7.71 13.52
CA GLU A 450 24.47 -8.10 14.90
C GLU A 450 23.32 -9.12 14.94
N TYR A 451 23.57 -10.27 15.56
CA TYR A 451 22.59 -11.35 15.70
C TYR A 451 22.41 -11.71 17.18
N PHE A 452 21.30 -11.27 17.78
CA PHE A 452 20.91 -11.66 19.14
C PHE A 452 20.64 -13.17 19.21
N LEU A 453 21.33 -13.87 20.10
CA LEU A 453 21.03 -15.27 20.39
C LEU A 453 19.93 -15.36 21.46
N PRO A 454 19.17 -16.46 21.52
CA PRO A 454 18.26 -16.71 22.64
C PRO A 454 19.04 -16.73 23.96
N THR A 455 18.45 -16.14 25.00
CA THR A 455 18.87 -16.35 26.39
C THR A 455 18.92 -17.85 26.68
N PHE A 456 20.00 -18.34 27.27
CA PHE A 456 20.12 -19.76 27.62
C PHE A 456 19.05 -20.13 28.67
N ASP A 457 18.14 -21.05 28.33
CA ASP A 457 17.12 -21.58 29.25
C ASP A 457 17.69 -22.48 30.38
N GLN A 458 19.02 -22.54 30.52
CA GLN A 458 19.69 -23.29 31.60
C GLN A 458 20.05 -22.33 32.74
N GLU A 459 19.71 -22.70 33.98
CA GLU A 459 20.16 -21.98 35.17
C GLU A 459 21.70 -21.94 35.22
N GLN A 460 22.27 -20.76 34.94
CA GLN A 460 23.72 -20.53 34.96
C GLN A 460 24.31 -20.45 36.39
N GLY A 461 23.65 -21.07 37.38
CA GLY A 461 24.22 -21.33 38.71
C GLY A 461 25.20 -22.52 38.73
N SER A 462 25.24 -23.33 37.67
CA SER A 462 26.13 -24.48 37.58
C SER A 462 27.50 -24.11 37.00
N THR A 463 28.50 -23.98 37.88
CA THR A 463 29.93 -23.88 37.54
C THR A 463 30.50 -25.08 36.79
N ARG A 464 29.71 -26.12 36.51
CA ARG A 464 30.06 -27.28 35.68
C ARG A 464 29.66 -27.16 34.20
N GLY A 465 29.02 -26.05 33.79
CA GLY A 465 28.48 -25.87 32.43
C GLY A 465 29.22 -24.86 31.54
N ASN A 466 30.26 -24.17 32.02
CA ASN A 466 31.00 -23.23 31.18
C ASN A 466 31.70 -23.97 30.04
N ILE A 467 31.52 -23.49 28.81
CA ILE A 467 32.23 -23.98 27.62
C ILE A 467 33.72 -23.66 27.79
N THR A 468 34.43 -24.60 28.40
CA THR A 468 35.80 -24.90 28.04
C THR A 468 35.72 -25.73 26.77
N SER A 469 36.03 -25.10 25.62
CA SER A 469 36.33 -25.89 24.43
C SER A 469 37.68 -26.59 24.63
N PRO A 470 37.87 -27.77 24.03
CA PRO A 470 39.20 -28.39 23.90
C PRO A 470 40.12 -27.57 22.97
#